data_AF-A0A1H0STW3-F1
#
_entry.id   AF-A0A1H0STW3-F1
#
_cell.length_a   1.000
_cell.length_b   1.000
_cell.length_c   1.000
_cell.angle_alpha   90.00
_cell.angle_beta   90.00
_cell.angle_gamma   90.00
#
_symmetry.space_group_name_H-M   'P 1'
#
loop_
_entity.id
_entity.type
_entity.pdbx_description
1 polymer ?
#
loop_
_entity_poly.entity_id
_entity_poly.type
_entity_poly.pdbx_seq_one_letter_code
_entity_poly.pdbx_strand_id
1 'polypeptide(L)'
;MTAFKSDFLNILSERGFIHQCSDFDGLDALAAKGEATAYVGYDCTAPSLHIGNYLTMMMLHWLQESGNKPITLMGGGTTMVGDPSGKDESRAIRSVAEIEANKASIRGVFSKVLRYGSGHSDAIMLDNAEWLTRLNWIEMLRDIGRHFSVNRMLTMDSVRLRLEREQEMSFIEFNYMVCQAYDFVELSRRTGCRLQMGGSDQWGNIVNGVDLGRRMGTPQLFALTTPLLTTASGAKMGKTAQGAVWLNADQFSPYDFWQYWRNVEDADVVKFLKLFTILPISEIAKLAALQGGEINEAKKILATEATALLHGRDAANEAAETAQKTFEQGAIAENLPTVDIPRGELETGIGVLAAFVKAGLVASNGEARRQIKGGGLRVNDAAVTDEKMTLAPSHLTPEGVIKLSMGRKKHILLKPA
;
A
#
# COMPACT_ATOMS: atom_id res chain seq x y z
N MET A 1 -23.68 -1.00 -19.65
CA MET A 1 -24.86 -1.02 -18.77
C MET A 1 -24.36 -1.24 -17.36
N THR A 2 -24.76 -0.42 -16.40
CA THR A 2 -24.42 -0.60 -14.99
C THR A 2 -25.12 -1.83 -14.44
N ALA A 3 -24.43 -2.62 -13.61
CA ALA A 3 -25.00 -3.83 -13.02
C ALA A 3 -25.91 -3.50 -11.83
N PHE A 4 -25.68 -2.36 -11.18
CA PHE A 4 -26.37 -1.91 -9.97
C PHE A 4 -27.03 -0.55 -10.17
N LYS A 5 -27.96 -0.18 -9.28
CA LYS A 5 -28.61 1.14 -9.26
C LYS A 5 -27.76 2.19 -8.55
N SER A 6 -27.00 1.79 -7.54
CA SER A 6 -26.13 2.69 -6.78
C SER A 6 -24.78 2.89 -7.46
N ASP A 7 -24.28 4.13 -7.44
CA ASP A 7 -22.92 4.42 -7.89
C ASP A 7 -21.89 3.67 -7.05
N PHE A 8 -22.14 3.54 -5.74
CA PHE A 8 -21.27 2.82 -4.81
C PHE A 8 -20.95 1.39 -5.27
N LEU A 9 -21.96 0.56 -5.51
CA LEU A 9 -21.74 -0.84 -5.88
C LEU A 9 -21.21 -0.97 -7.31
N ASN A 10 -21.60 -0.09 -8.23
CA ASN A 10 -21.02 -0.07 -9.57
C ASN A 10 -19.51 0.23 -9.52
N ILE A 11 -19.09 1.25 -8.75
CA ILE A 11 -17.68 1.60 -8.57
C ILE A 11 -16.90 0.43 -7.96
N LEU A 12 -17.41 -0.16 -6.87
CA LEU A 12 -16.72 -1.28 -6.22
C LEU A 12 -16.64 -2.51 -7.12
N SER A 13 -17.69 -2.80 -7.90
CA SER A 13 -17.70 -3.90 -8.86
C SER A 13 -16.70 -3.70 -9.99
N GLU A 14 -16.72 -2.53 -10.64
CA GLU A 14 -15.85 -2.22 -11.79
C GLU A 14 -14.36 -2.16 -11.42
N ARG A 15 -14.08 -1.71 -10.19
CA ARG A 15 -12.73 -1.67 -9.62
C ARG A 15 -12.26 -3.00 -9.03
N GLY A 16 -13.15 -3.97 -8.84
CA GLY A 16 -12.81 -5.31 -8.34
C GLY A 16 -12.67 -5.42 -6.83
N PHE A 17 -13.39 -4.59 -6.07
CA PHE A 17 -13.41 -4.65 -4.60
C PHE A 17 -14.36 -5.71 -4.04
N ILE A 18 -15.30 -6.24 -4.83
CA ILE A 18 -16.35 -7.10 -4.29
C ILE A 18 -15.88 -8.56 -4.31
N HIS A 19 -15.80 -9.17 -3.13
CA HIS A 19 -15.61 -10.62 -2.97
C HIS A 19 -16.93 -11.32 -2.64
N GLN A 20 -17.58 -10.93 -1.54
CA GLN A 20 -18.85 -11.48 -1.10
C GLN A 20 -19.76 -10.38 -0.55
N CYS A 21 -21.07 -10.54 -0.72
CA CYS A 21 -22.09 -9.67 -0.13
C CYS A 21 -23.22 -10.53 0.44
N SER A 22 -23.81 -10.11 1.57
CA SER A 22 -24.93 -10.85 2.18
C SER A 22 -26.23 -10.73 1.40
N ASP A 23 -26.48 -9.56 0.80
CA ASP A 23 -27.69 -9.24 0.05
C ASP A 23 -27.41 -8.03 -0.86
N PHE A 24 -27.22 -8.28 -2.15
CA PHE A 24 -26.93 -7.23 -3.12
C PHE A 24 -28.12 -6.29 -3.34
N ASP A 25 -29.34 -6.82 -3.44
CA ASP A 25 -30.52 -6.02 -3.79
C ASP A 25 -30.87 -5.05 -2.66
N GLY A 26 -30.85 -5.53 -1.41
CA GLY A 26 -31.11 -4.71 -0.24
C GLY A 26 -30.05 -3.64 -0.02
N LEU A 27 -28.76 -3.98 -0.20
CA LEU A 27 -27.66 -3.04 -0.08
C LEU A 27 -27.68 -1.99 -1.19
N ASP A 28 -27.92 -2.40 -2.44
CA ASP A 28 -27.99 -1.51 -3.60
C ASP A 28 -29.11 -0.48 -3.45
N ALA A 29 -30.28 -0.92 -3.01
CA ALA A 29 -31.42 -0.04 -2.74
C ALA A 29 -31.15 0.98 -1.63
N LEU A 30 -30.36 0.61 -0.62
CA LEU A 30 -29.96 1.52 0.46
C LEU A 30 -28.92 2.54 -0.02
N ALA A 31 -27.88 2.07 -0.70
CA ALA A 31 -26.80 2.91 -1.20
C ALA A 31 -27.26 3.88 -2.30
N ALA A 32 -28.22 3.48 -3.14
CA ALA A 32 -28.79 4.32 -4.20
C ALA A 32 -29.57 5.52 -3.65
N LYS A 33 -30.01 5.47 -2.38
CA LYS A 33 -30.65 6.60 -1.68
C LYS A 33 -29.65 7.50 -0.95
N GLY A 34 -28.37 7.16 -0.92
CA GLY A 34 -27.39 7.85 -0.07
C GLY A 34 -27.59 7.57 1.43
N GLU A 35 -28.29 6.49 1.78
CA GLU A 35 -28.65 6.14 3.17
C GLU A 35 -27.76 5.04 3.76
N ALA A 36 -26.73 4.59 3.03
CA ALA A 36 -25.82 3.57 3.54
C ALA A 36 -24.81 4.21 4.52
N THR A 37 -25.05 3.99 5.81
CA THR A 37 -24.01 4.23 6.84
C THR A 37 -23.24 2.93 7.03
N ALA A 38 -21.94 2.93 6.73
CA ALA A 38 -21.10 1.73 6.79
C ALA A 38 -19.84 1.92 7.61
N TYR A 39 -19.33 0.84 8.21
CA TYR A 39 -18.07 0.88 8.96
C TYR A 39 -17.06 -0.17 8.52
N VAL A 40 -15.80 0.12 8.81
CA VAL A 40 -14.70 -0.86 8.88
C VAL A 40 -14.02 -0.70 10.24
N GLY A 41 -13.74 -1.83 10.90
CA GLY A 41 -12.98 -1.90 12.14
C GLY A 41 -11.48 -1.97 11.91
N TYR A 42 -10.70 -1.25 12.73
CA TYR A 42 -9.24 -1.23 12.68
C TYR A 42 -8.67 -1.44 14.08
N ASP A 43 -8.13 -2.63 14.35
CA ASP A 43 -7.44 -2.93 15.61
C ASP A 43 -6.10 -2.20 15.69
N CYS A 44 -5.84 -1.59 16.84
CA CYS A 44 -4.69 -0.72 17.17
C CYS A 44 -3.44 -1.55 17.50
N THR A 45 -3.09 -2.50 16.64
CA THR A 45 -2.02 -3.48 16.88
C THR A 45 -0.61 -2.95 16.57
N ALA A 46 -0.50 -1.82 15.90
CA ALA A 46 0.78 -1.24 15.53
C ALA A 46 0.65 0.28 15.51
N PRO A 47 1.77 1.03 15.58
CA PRO A 47 1.75 2.48 15.48
C PRO A 47 1.31 2.97 14.09
N SER A 48 1.27 2.09 13.08
CA SER A 48 0.75 2.40 11.76
C SER A 48 -0.13 1.26 11.24
N LEU A 49 -1.08 1.61 10.38
CA LEU A 49 -1.75 0.64 9.52
C LEU A 49 -0.82 0.24 8.36
N HIS A 50 -1.13 -0.87 7.70
CA HIS A 50 -0.37 -1.32 6.53
C HIS A 50 -1.24 -1.38 5.29
N ILE A 51 -0.64 -1.63 4.13
CA ILE A 51 -1.33 -1.64 2.83
C ILE A 51 -2.59 -2.54 2.76
N GLY A 52 -2.62 -3.65 3.50
CA GLY A 52 -3.84 -4.47 3.62
C GLY A 52 -5.05 -3.72 4.19
N ASN A 53 -4.84 -2.80 5.14
CA ASN A 53 -5.89 -1.93 5.67
C ASN A 53 -6.26 -0.81 4.68
N TYR A 54 -5.31 -0.41 3.82
CA TYR A 54 -5.55 0.65 2.85
C TYR A 54 -6.64 0.27 1.84
N LEU A 55 -6.75 -1.01 1.49
CA LEU A 55 -7.81 -1.50 0.61
C LEU A 55 -9.21 -1.22 1.17
N THR A 56 -9.46 -1.51 2.45
CA THR A 56 -10.76 -1.23 3.08
C THR A 56 -10.96 0.26 3.34
N MET A 57 -9.89 1.02 3.57
CA MET A 57 -9.96 2.50 3.59
C MET A 57 -10.43 3.06 2.25
N MET A 58 -9.98 2.49 1.12
CA MET A 58 -10.45 2.87 -0.20
C MET A 58 -11.92 2.50 -0.44
N MET A 59 -12.43 1.41 0.15
CA MET A 59 -13.88 1.14 0.13
C MET A 59 -14.67 2.22 0.85
N LEU A 60 -14.19 2.68 2.02
CA LEU A 60 -14.80 3.81 2.74
C LEU A 60 -14.71 5.12 1.95
N HIS A 61 -13.62 5.34 1.21
CA HIS A 61 -13.47 6.48 0.32
C HIS A 61 -14.56 6.47 -0.76
N TRP A 62 -14.72 5.37 -1.49
CA TRP A 62 -15.75 5.26 -2.53
C TRP A 62 -17.17 5.32 -1.96
N LEU A 63 -17.38 4.84 -0.74
CA LEU A 63 -18.64 5.04 -0.02
C LEU A 63 -18.92 6.54 0.18
N GLN A 64 -17.91 7.29 0.64
CA GLN A 64 -18.05 8.73 0.82
C GLN A 64 -18.28 9.49 -0.49
N GLU A 65 -17.51 9.18 -1.53
CA GLU A 65 -17.64 9.83 -2.85
C GLU A 65 -19.00 9.55 -3.52
N SER A 66 -19.63 8.43 -3.19
CA SER A 66 -20.99 8.08 -3.66
C SER A 66 -22.11 8.66 -2.78
N GLY A 67 -21.79 9.59 -1.87
CA GLY A 67 -22.77 10.30 -1.05
C GLY A 67 -23.26 9.54 0.18
N ASN A 68 -22.64 8.41 0.52
CA ASN A 68 -22.95 7.58 1.68
C ASN A 68 -22.01 7.92 2.86
N LYS A 69 -22.30 7.41 4.06
CA LYS A 69 -21.58 7.81 5.30
C LYS A 69 -20.61 6.73 5.78
N PRO A 70 -19.28 6.95 5.71
CA PRO A 70 -18.30 6.03 6.28
C PRO A 70 -18.08 6.24 7.79
N ILE A 71 -17.77 5.14 8.47
CA ILE A 71 -17.34 5.10 9.85
C ILE A 71 -15.99 4.36 9.92
N THR A 72 -14.97 5.03 10.43
CA THR A 72 -13.72 4.36 10.83
C THR A 72 -13.84 3.99 12.30
N LEU A 73 -14.01 2.69 12.60
CA LEU A 73 -14.10 2.21 13.98
C LEU A 73 -12.70 1.83 14.49
N MET A 74 -12.22 2.58 15.48
CA MET A 74 -11.01 2.24 16.22
C MET A 74 -11.32 1.06 17.14
N GLY A 75 -10.53 0.00 17.01
CA GLY A 75 -10.69 -1.23 17.78
C GLY A 75 -10.05 -1.16 19.17
N GLY A 76 -10.24 -0.08 19.94
CA GLY A 76 -9.58 0.08 21.24
C GLY A 76 -9.88 -1.05 22.21
N GLY A 77 -11.14 -1.49 22.29
CA GLY A 77 -11.59 -2.62 23.10
C GLY A 77 -11.26 -3.97 22.49
N THR A 78 -11.50 -4.16 21.18
CA THR A 78 -11.19 -5.42 20.48
C THR A 78 -9.69 -5.73 20.44
N THR A 79 -8.83 -4.73 20.41
CA THR A 79 -7.36 -4.90 20.48
C THR A 79 -6.92 -5.47 21.83
N MET A 80 -7.66 -5.21 22.91
CA MET A 80 -7.37 -5.81 24.23
C MET A 80 -7.71 -7.31 24.27
N VAL A 81 -8.53 -7.79 23.32
CA VAL A 81 -8.94 -9.20 23.18
C VAL A 81 -8.04 -9.92 22.17
N GLY A 82 -7.87 -9.34 20.97
CA GLY A 82 -7.04 -9.85 19.88
C GLY A 82 -7.78 -10.75 18.88
N ASP A 83 -7.76 -10.37 17.59
CA ASP A 83 -8.40 -11.14 16.51
C ASP A 83 -7.61 -12.41 16.13
N PRO A 84 -8.21 -13.62 16.25
CA PRO A 84 -7.59 -14.86 15.78
C PRO A 84 -7.77 -15.12 14.27
N SER A 85 -8.59 -14.34 13.56
CA SER A 85 -8.97 -14.62 12.17
C SER A 85 -7.78 -14.59 11.22
N GLY A 86 -7.60 -15.67 10.45
CA GLY A 86 -6.52 -15.79 9.46
C GLY A 86 -5.10 -15.85 10.04
N LYS A 87 -4.96 -16.20 11.33
CA LYS A 87 -3.67 -16.31 12.04
C LYS A 87 -3.49 -17.69 12.69
N ASP A 88 -2.25 -18.16 12.65
CA ASP A 88 -1.84 -19.45 13.24
C ASP A 88 -1.33 -19.28 14.70
N GLU A 89 -0.79 -18.12 15.03
CA GLU A 89 -0.24 -17.81 16.36
C GLU A 89 -1.17 -16.89 17.16
N SER A 90 -1.11 -17.00 18.49
CA SER A 90 -1.87 -16.14 19.38
C SER A 90 -1.38 -14.69 19.33
N ARG A 91 -2.30 -13.75 19.55
CA ARG A 91 -1.96 -12.31 19.54
C ARG A 91 -1.23 -11.93 20.82
N ALA A 92 -0.13 -11.20 20.68
CA ALA A 92 0.53 -10.55 21.82
C ALA A 92 -0.43 -9.54 22.47
N ILE A 93 -0.67 -9.71 23.77
CA ILE A 93 -1.47 -8.78 24.58
C ILE A 93 -0.66 -7.51 24.80
N ARG A 94 -1.19 -6.37 24.36
CA ARG A 94 -0.57 -5.06 24.52
C ARG A 94 -1.09 -4.37 25.77
N SER A 95 -0.27 -3.50 26.35
CA SER A 95 -0.73 -2.63 27.42
C SER A 95 -1.76 -1.62 26.89
N VAL A 96 -2.66 -1.16 27.76
CA VAL A 96 -3.64 -0.12 27.41
C VAL A 96 -2.93 1.15 26.93
N ALA A 97 -1.79 1.51 27.53
CA ALA A 97 -1.00 2.67 27.12
C ALA A 97 -0.46 2.55 25.69
N GLU A 98 0.03 1.36 25.29
CA GLU A 98 0.47 1.11 23.91
C GLU A 98 -0.71 1.14 22.93
N ILE A 99 -1.88 0.61 23.31
CA ILE A 99 -3.09 0.66 22.48
C ILE A 99 -3.51 2.11 22.24
N GLU A 100 -3.50 2.96 23.28
CA GLU A 100 -3.81 4.38 23.16
C GLU A 100 -2.80 5.13 22.30
N ALA A 101 -1.50 4.84 22.46
CA ALA A 101 -0.45 5.43 21.63
C ALA A 101 -0.58 5.04 20.16
N ASN A 102 -0.81 3.76 19.87
CA ASN A 102 -1.06 3.26 18.52
C ASN A 102 -2.30 3.91 17.92
N LYS A 103 -3.40 3.96 18.69
CA LYS A 103 -4.64 4.62 18.28
C LYS A 103 -4.38 6.07 17.88
N ALA A 104 -3.69 6.85 18.71
CA ALA A 104 -3.36 8.24 18.40
C ALA A 104 -2.57 8.38 17.09
N SER A 105 -1.59 7.49 16.88
CA SER A 105 -0.74 7.48 15.68
C SER A 105 -1.52 7.15 14.40
N ILE A 106 -2.43 6.17 14.45
CA ILE A 106 -3.19 5.75 13.26
C ILE A 106 -4.33 6.70 12.89
N ARG A 107 -4.83 7.55 13.80
CA ARG A 107 -5.94 8.48 13.48
C ARG A 107 -5.61 9.38 12.29
N GLY A 108 -4.37 9.86 12.21
CA GLY A 108 -3.95 10.83 11.19
C GLY A 108 -3.97 10.29 9.76
N VAL A 109 -3.84 8.96 9.59
CA VAL A 109 -3.78 8.35 8.26
C VAL A 109 -5.13 8.37 7.54
N PHE A 110 -6.23 8.23 8.28
CA PHE A 110 -7.57 8.21 7.69
C PHE A 110 -7.94 9.56 7.07
N SER A 111 -7.56 10.66 7.71
CA SER A 111 -7.82 12.02 7.21
C SER A 111 -7.12 12.36 5.89
N LYS A 112 -6.18 11.52 5.43
CA LYS A 112 -5.57 11.64 4.10
C LYS A 112 -6.51 11.17 2.98
N VAL A 113 -7.44 10.27 3.32
CA VAL A 113 -8.27 9.54 2.35
C VAL A 113 -9.76 9.85 2.53
N LEU A 114 -10.16 10.22 3.75
CA LEU A 114 -11.55 10.50 4.14
C LEU A 114 -11.69 11.93 4.63
N ARG A 115 -12.82 12.55 4.31
CA ARG A 115 -13.23 13.85 4.84
C ARG A 115 -14.06 13.65 6.10
N TYR A 116 -13.61 14.21 7.22
CA TYR A 116 -14.33 14.21 8.50
C TYR A 116 -15.06 15.54 8.71
N GLY A 117 -16.24 15.49 9.33
CA GLY A 117 -17.07 16.68 9.52
C GLY A 117 -18.51 16.34 9.95
N SER A 118 -19.42 17.30 9.79
CA SER A 118 -20.83 17.19 10.17
C SER A 118 -21.79 17.02 9.00
N GLY A 119 -21.28 17.00 7.77
CA GLY A 119 -22.06 16.78 6.55
C GLY A 119 -22.69 15.39 6.47
N HIS A 120 -23.67 15.26 5.57
CA HIS A 120 -24.40 14.01 5.36
C HIS A 120 -23.48 12.82 5.05
N SER A 121 -22.50 13.00 4.15
CA SER A 121 -21.51 11.97 3.79
C SER A 121 -20.19 12.10 4.54
N ASP A 122 -20.05 13.08 5.45
CA ASP A 122 -18.81 13.26 6.19
C ASP A 122 -18.58 12.06 7.11
N ALA A 123 -17.32 11.62 7.12
CA ALA A 123 -16.87 10.48 7.90
C ALA A 123 -16.94 10.77 9.39
N ILE A 124 -17.18 9.73 10.18
CA ILE A 124 -17.05 9.77 11.63
C ILE A 124 -16.06 8.72 12.11
N MET A 125 -15.36 9.03 13.19
CA MET A 125 -14.43 8.11 13.84
C MET A 125 -14.92 7.81 15.24
N LEU A 126 -15.12 6.53 15.54
CA LEU A 126 -15.61 6.04 16.83
C LEU A 126 -14.60 5.05 17.41
N ASP A 127 -14.72 4.76 18.71
CA ASP A 127 -13.86 3.79 19.39
C ASP A 127 -14.72 2.78 20.14
N ASN A 128 -14.57 1.48 19.83
CA ASN A 128 -15.35 0.45 20.48
C ASN A 128 -14.99 0.26 21.97
N ALA A 129 -13.87 0.80 22.43
CA ALA A 129 -13.58 0.89 23.85
C ALA A 129 -14.68 1.61 24.63
N GLU A 130 -15.40 2.57 24.00
CA GLU A 130 -16.46 3.34 24.64
C GLU A 130 -17.62 2.50 25.18
N TRP A 131 -17.91 1.35 24.57
CA TRP A 131 -18.95 0.43 25.02
C TRP A 131 -18.41 -0.90 25.52
N LEU A 132 -17.36 -1.45 24.90
CA LEU A 132 -16.83 -2.75 25.30
C LEU A 132 -16.20 -2.71 26.70
N THR A 133 -15.49 -1.64 27.07
CA THR A 133 -14.83 -1.56 28.39
C THR A 133 -15.79 -1.29 29.55
N ARG A 134 -17.04 -0.91 29.24
CA ARG A 134 -18.09 -0.62 30.22
C ARG A 134 -19.07 -1.77 30.41
N LEU A 135 -18.92 -2.83 29.62
CA LEU A 135 -19.83 -3.96 29.59
C LEU A 135 -19.54 -4.88 30.79
N ASN A 136 -20.50 -5.02 31.72
CA ASN A 136 -20.31 -5.95 32.84
C ASN A 136 -20.33 -7.39 32.34
N TRP A 137 -19.49 -8.25 32.91
CA TRP A 137 -19.36 -9.65 32.48
C TRP A 137 -20.69 -10.42 32.43
N ILE A 138 -21.51 -10.29 33.48
CA ILE A 138 -22.81 -10.99 33.55
C ILE A 138 -23.82 -10.40 32.55
N GLU A 139 -23.80 -9.08 32.34
CA GLU A 139 -24.63 -8.42 31.33
C GLU A 139 -24.23 -8.86 29.92
N MET A 140 -22.91 -8.95 29.64
CA MET A 140 -22.40 -9.51 28.39
C MET A 140 -22.96 -10.90 28.13
N LEU A 141 -22.80 -11.82 29.08
CA LEU A 141 -23.27 -13.20 28.92
C LEU A 141 -24.79 -13.28 28.74
N ARG A 142 -25.54 -12.55 29.56
CA ARG A 142 -27.01 -12.61 29.58
C ARG A 142 -27.63 -11.91 28.38
N ASP A 143 -27.12 -10.76 27.98
CA ASP A 143 -27.79 -9.89 27.01
C ASP A 143 -27.22 -10.09 25.58
N ILE A 144 -25.98 -10.56 25.47
CA ILE A 144 -25.29 -10.79 24.19
C ILE A 144 -24.93 -12.26 24.02
N GLY A 145 -24.19 -12.85 24.96
CA GLY A 145 -23.67 -14.22 24.91
C GLY A 145 -24.74 -15.29 24.67
N ARG A 146 -25.96 -15.11 25.22
CA ARG A 146 -27.11 -16.01 25.01
C ARG A 146 -27.50 -16.20 23.53
N HIS A 147 -27.08 -15.31 22.65
CA HIS A 147 -27.38 -15.36 21.22
C HIS A 147 -26.36 -16.18 20.42
N PHE A 148 -25.25 -16.58 21.04
CA PHE A 148 -24.18 -17.34 20.42
C PHE A 148 -24.26 -18.82 20.81
N SER A 149 -24.11 -19.69 19.81
CA SER A 149 -23.98 -21.14 20.03
C SER A 149 -22.51 -21.52 19.91
N VAL A 150 -21.95 -22.11 20.97
CA VAL A 150 -20.58 -22.63 20.97
C VAL A 150 -20.37 -23.61 19.81
N ASN A 151 -21.30 -24.53 19.57
CA ASN A 151 -21.23 -25.48 18.46
C ASN A 151 -21.08 -24.76 17.11
N ARG A 152 -21.86 -23.69 16.87
CA ARG A 152 -21.76 -22.91 15.62
C ARG A 152 -20.45 -22.12 15.53
N MET A 153 -19.98 -21.55 16.63
CA MET A 153 -18.71 -20.81 16.65
C MET A 153 -17.53 -21.73 16.30
N LEU A 154 -17.55 -22.99 16.78
CA LEU A 154 -16.52 -23.98 16.48
C LEU A 154 -16.48 -24.41 15.00
N THR A 155 -17.59 -24.28 14.26
CA THR A 155 -17.61 -24.63 12.83
C THR A 155 -17.08 -23.52 11.91
N MET A 156 -16.85 -22.31 12.42
CA MET A 156 -16.34 -21.21 11.62
C MET A 156 -14.90 -21.50 11.21
N ASP A 157 -14.53 -21.27 9.94
CA ASP A 157 -13.20 -21.61 9.44
C ASP A 157 -12.07 -20.93 10.21
N SER A 158 -12.28 -19.70 10.71
CA SER A 158 -11.32 -18.99 11.57
C SER A 158 -10.98 -19.71 12.88
N VAL A 159 -11.89 -20.55 13.37
CA VAL A 159 -11.74 -21.34 14.60
C VAL A 159 -11.40 -22.79 14.27
N ARG A 160 -12.20 -23.41 13.39
CA ARG A 160 -12.09 -24.81 13.00
C ARG A 160 -10.68 -25.16 12.53
N LEU A 161 -10.08 -24.33 11.68
CA LEU A 161 -8.74 -24.58 11.14
C LEU A 161 -7.64 -24.57 12.20
N ARG A 162 -7.75 -23.72 13.24
CA ARG A 162 -6.78 -23.71 14.36
C ARG A 162 -6.92 -24.97 15.20
N LEU A 163 -8.16 -25.36 15.51
CA LEU A 163 -8.43 -26.57 16.28
C LEU A 163 -8.00 -27.85 15.55
N GLU A 164 -8.22 -27.93 14.23
CA GLU A 164 -7.75 -29.05 13.40
C GLU A 164 -6.23 -29.17 13.33
N ARG A 165 -5.53 -28.05 13.48
CA ARG A 165 -4.06 -27.98 13.53
C ARG A 165 -3.50 -28.18 14.94
N GLU A 166 -4.35 -28.54 15.90
CA GLU A 166 -4.01 -28.67 17.32
C GLU A 166 -3.38 -27.40 17.92
N GLN A 167 -3.69 -26.24 17.35
CA GLN A 167 -3.27 -24.95 17.86
C GLN A 167 -4.22 -24.52 18.97
N GLU A 168 -3.65 -24.15 20.13
CA GLU A 168 -4.43 -23.64 21.24
C GLU A 168 -5.20 -22.38 20.82
N MET A 169 -6.49 -22.33 21.17
CA MET A 169 -7.32 -21.13 21.06
C MET A 169 -7.80 -20.78 22.45
N SER A 170 -7.36 -19.63 22.94
CA SER A 170 -7.69 -19.18 24.28
C SER A 170 -9.13 -18.67 24.37
N PHE A 171 -9.68 -18.64 25.58
CA PHE A 171 -11.03 -18.12 25.82
C PHE A 171 -11.15 -16.65 25.41
N ILE A 172 -10.11 -15.84 25.61
CA ILE A 172 -10.11 -14.43 25.20
C ILE A 172 -10.24 -14.30 23.67
N GLU A 173 -9.44 -15.02 22.89
CA GLU A 173 -9.51 -15.01 21.42
C GLU A 173 -10.87 -15.52 20.90
N PHE A 174 -11.43 -16.53 21.56
CA PHE A 174 -12.75 -17.06 21.20
C PHE A 174 -13.88 -16.04 21.39
N ASN A 175 -13.73 -15.10 22.33
CA ASN A 175 -14.70 -14.03 22.56
C ASN A 175 -14.55 -12.84 21.59
N TYR A 176 -13.48 -12.78 20.78
CA TYR A 176 -13.28 -11.69 19.81
C TYR A 176 -14.48 -11.54 18.86
N MET A 177 -14.99 -12.65 18.32
CA MET A 177 -16.13 -12.63 17.40
C MET A 177 -17.41 -12.10 18.06
N VAL A 178 -17.56 -12.27 19.38
CA VAL A 178 -18.69 -11.75 20.15
C VAL A 178 -18.56 -10.23 20.28
N CYS A 179 -17.36 -9.73 20.60
CA CYS A 179 -17.07 -8.30 20.66
C CYS A 179 -17.33 -7.61 19.32
N GLN A 180 -16.78 -8.13 18.22
CA GLN A 180 -16.97 -7.54 16.89
C GLN A 180 -18.43 -7.61 16.42
N ALA A 181 -19.15 -8.70 16.72
CA ALA A 181 -20.56 -8.79 16.40
C ALA A 181 -21.39 -7.75 17.17
N TYR A 182 -21.06 -7.52 18.45
CA TYR A 182 -21.72 -6.51 19.27
C TYR A 182 -21.43 -5.08 18.81
N ASP A 183 -20.22 -4.80 18.30
CA ASP A 183 -19.90 -3.51 17.69
C ASP A 183 -20.90 -3.12 16.59
N PHE A 184 -21.31 -4.08 15.75
CA PHE A 184 -22.27 -3.80 14.68
C PHE A 184 -23.65 -3.39 15.25
N VAL A 185 -24.09 -4.04 16.33
CA VAL A 185 -25.35 -3.71 17.02
C VAL A 185 -25.28 -2.31 17.63
N GLU A 186 -24.20 -2.01 18.34
CA GLU A 186 -24.01 -0.70 18.97
C GLU A 186 -23.90 0.43 17.92
N LEU A 187 -23.14 0.22 16.85
CA LEU A 187 -23.04 1.18 15.76
C LEU A 187 -24.39 1.40 15.08
N SER A 188 -25.17 0.34 14.87
CA SER A 188 -26.51 0.46 14.30
C SER A 188 -27.42 1.31 15.18
N ARG A 189 -27.41 1.09 16.50
CA ARG A 189 -28.21 1.88 17.46
C ARG A 189 -27.77 3.33 17.56
N ARG A 190 -26.46 3.59 17.56
CA ARG A 190 -25.89 4.93 17.78
C ARG A 190 -25.94 5.81 16.54
N THR A 191 -25.76 5.22 15.38
CA THR A 191 -25.47 5.97 14.14
C THR A 191 -26.37 5.58 12.96
N GLY A 192 -27.27 4.61 13.15
CA GLY A 192 -28.02 4.03 12.04
C GLY A 192 -27.13 3.23 11.08
N CYS A 193 -25.95 2.78 11.51
CA CYS A 193 -25.08 1.95 10.69
C CYS A 193 -25.79 0.66 10.28
N ARG A 194 -25.70 0.32 8.99
CA ARG A 194 -26.36 -0.84 8.39
C ARG A 194 -25.45 -1.68 7.51
N LEU A 195 -24.21 -1.29 7.28
CA LEU A 195 -23.24 -2.06 6.51
C LEU A 195 -21.92 -2.20 7.28
N GLN A 196 -21.39 -3.41 7.35
CA GLN A 196 -20.00 -3.64 7.75
C GLN A 196 -19.21 -4.12 6.54
N MET A 197 -18.05 -3.49 6.32
CA MET A 197 -17.10 -3.86 5.30
C MET A 197 -15.82 -4.42 5.92
N GLY A 198 -15.12 -5.31 5.20
CA GLY A 198 -13.86 -5.88 5.67
C GLY A 198 -13.16 -6.75 4.63
N GLY A 199 -12.00 -7.30 4.99
CA GLY A 199 -11.34 -8.32 4.17
C GLY A 199 -12.15 -9.63 4.14
N SER A 200 -11.88 -10.49 3.15
CA SER A 200 -12.59 -11.77 3.02
C SER A 200 -12.37 -12.71 4.21
N ASP A 201 -11.27 -12.56 4.93
CA ASP A 201 -10.97 -13.24 6.20
C ASP A 201 -11.91 -12.84 7.35
N GLN A 202 -12.60 -11.71 7.25
CA GLN A 202 -13.53 -11.19 8.26
C GLN A 202 -14.98 -11.64 8.05
N TRP A 203 -15.28 -12.38 6.99
CA TRP A 203 -16.65 -12.76 6.62
C TRP A 203 -17.43 -13.39 7.79
N GLY A 204 -16.82 -14.34 8.50
CA GLY A 204 -17.45 -15.02 9.64
C GLY A 204 -17.88 -14.06 10.75
N ASN A 205 -16.99 -13.14 11.14
CA ASN A 205 -17.27 -12.17 12.19
C ASN A 205 -18.33 -11.15 11.76
N ILE A 206 -18.28 -10.69 10.51
CA ILE A 206 -19.26 -9.74 9.97
C ILE A 206 -20.67 -10.36 9.95
N VAL A 207 -20.80 -11.60 9.46
CA VAL A 207 -22.08 -12.32 9.41
C VAL A 207 -22.62 -12.60 10.80
N ASN A 208 -21.76 -12.85 11.79
CA ASN A 208 -22.19 -12.96 13.19
C ASN A 208 -22.79 -11.65 13.70
N GLY A 209 -22.23 -10.51 13.33
CA GLY A 209 -22.80 -9.20 13.63
C GLY A 209 -24.19 -9.01 13.01
N VAL A 210 -24.38 -9.45 11.76
CA VAL A 210 -25.69 -9.43 11.09
C VAL A 210 -26.72 -10.31 11.82
N ASP A 211 -26.36 -11.55 12.19
CA ASP A 211 -27.28 -12.45 12.92
C ASP A 211 -27.57 -11.94 14.34
N LEU A 212 -26.58 -11.38 15.03
CA LEU A 212 -26.77 -10.78 16.35
C LEU A 212 -27.71 -9.57 16.27
N GLY A 213 -27.51 -8.67 15.31
CA GLY A 213 -28.38 -7.53 15.09
C GLY A 213 -29.84 -7.93 14.90
N ARG A 214 -30.10 -8.95 14.06
CA ARG A 214 -31.43 -9.52 13.88
C ARG A 214 -32.04 -10.04 15.19
N ARG A 215 -31.26 -10.73 16.03
CA ARG A 215 -31.71 -11.26 17.32
C ARG A 215 -31.94 -10.16 18.37
N MET A 216 -31.20 -9.05 18.27
CA MET A 216 -31.26 -7.90 19.18
C MET A 216 -32.17 -6.77 18.66
N GLY A 217 -32.90 -7.00 17.57
CA GLY A 217 -33.92 -6.09 17.05
C GLY A 217 -33.40 -4.86 16.29
N THR A 218 -32.19 -4.92 15.71
CA THR A 218 -31.73 -3.85 14.82
C THR A 218 -32.47 -3.88 13.48
N PRO A 219 -32.45 -2.80 12.69
CA PRO A 219 -32.79 -2.86 11.26
C PRO A 219 -31.94 -3.90 10.52
N GLN A 220 -32.36 -4.27 9.29
CA GLN A 220 -31.57 -5.16 8.43
C GLN A 220 -30.15 -4.60 8.24
N LEU A 221 -29.18 -5.42 8.61
CA LEU A 221 -27.74 -5.19 8.49
C LEU A 221 -27.18 -5.96 7.29
N PHE A 222 -26.12 -5.44 6.68
CA PHE A 222 -25.50 -5.97 5.48
C PHE A 222 -24.01 -6.23 5.71
N ALA A 223 -23.49 -7.22 4.99
CA ALA A 223 -22.07 -7.57 4.94
C ALA A 223 -21.54 -7.38 3.52
N LEU A 224 -20.34 -6.82 3.38
CA LEU A 224 -19.61 -6.75 2.12
C LEU A 224 -18.12 -6.96 2.37
N THR A 225 -17.49 -7.91 1.69
CA THR A 225 -16.05 -8.15 1.83
C THR A 225 -15.29 -7.89 0.53
N THR A 226 -14.02 -7.52 0.70
CA THR A 226 -13.03 -7.38 -0.37
C THR A 226 -12.08 -8.57 -0.40
N PRO A 227 -11.59 -9.00 -1.58
CA PRO A 227 -10.70 -10.15 -1.64
C PRO A 227 -9.41 -9.88 -0.87
N LEU A 228 -8.82 -10.94 -0.31
CA LEU A 228 -7.43 -10.89 0.13
C LEU A 228 -6.53 -10.60 -1.07
N LEU A 229 -5.68 -9.59 -0.95
CA LEU A 229 -4.79 -9.21 -2.04
C LEU A 229 -3.60 -10.14 -2.15
N THR A 230 -3.51 -10.77 -3.32
CA THR A 230 -2.33 -11.51 -3.78
C THR A 230 -1.73 -10.83 -5.01
N THR A 231 -0.41 -10.95 -5.15
CA THR A 231 0.29 -10.64 -6.41
C THR A 231 0.02 -11.73 -7.44
N ALA A 232 0.35 -11.48 -8.72
CA ALA A 232 0.21 -12.49 -9.77
C ALA A 232 1.11 -13.72 -9.52
N SER A 233 2.25 -13.54 -8.85
CA SER A 233 3.08 -14.63 -8.31
C SER A 233 2.47 -15.41 -7.12
N GLY A 234 1.32 -14.99 -6.59
CA GLY A 234 0.63 -15.64 -5.47
C GLY A 234 1.13 -15.20 -4.09
N ALA A 235 2.05 -14.24 -4.00
CA ALA A 235 2.51 -13.71 -2.72
C ALA A 235 1.43 -12.81 -2.08
N LYS A 236 1.32 -12.85 -0.74
CA LYS A 236 0.43 -11.93 -0.02
C LYS A 236 0.94 -10.50 -0.17
N MET A 237 0.06 -9.60 -0.57
CA MET A 237 0.39 -8.19 -0.68
C MET A 237 0.67 -7.58 0.71
N GLY A 238 1.66 -6.68 0.79
CA GLY A 238 1.98 -5.96 2.02
C GLY A 238 3.08 -6.53 2.89
N LYS A 239 3.82 -7.54 2.41
CA LYS A 239 5.12 -7.92 2.96
C LYS A 239 6.20 -7.74 1.90
N THR A 240 7.15 -6.88 2.17
CA THR A 240 8.44 -6.82 1.47
C THR A 240 9.43 -7.74 2.20
N ALA A 241 10.62 -7.94 1.63
CA ALA A 241 11.73 -8.60 2.34
C ALA A 241 12.09 -7.91 3.67
N GLN A 242 11.76 -6.62 3.80
CA GLN A 242 12.05 -5.77 4.97
C GLN A 242 10.88 -5.68 5.95
N GLY A 243 9.74 -6.35 5.69
CA GLY A 243 8.57 -6.33 6.56
C GLY A 243 7.34 -5.67 5.93
N ALA A 244 6.47 -5.12 6.76
CA ALA A 244 5.19 -4.58 6.29
C ALA A 244 5.35 -3.25 5.55
N VAL A 245 4.49 -3.03 4.55
CA VAL A 245 4.36 -1.72 3.89
C VAL A 245 3.42 -0.86 4.74
N TRP A 246 3.99 -0.03 5.61
CA TRP A 246 3.24 0.86 6.50
C TRP A 246 2.71 2.09 5.78
N LEU A 247 1.66 2.69 6.33
CA LEU A 247 1.01 3.87 5.76
C LEU A 247 1.50 5.19 6.36
N ASN A 248 2.07 5.17 7.56
CA ASN A 248 2.63 6.37 8.16
C ASN A 248 4.06 6.58 7.65
N ALA A 249 4.37 7.83 7.30
CA ALA A 249 5.64 8.22 6.68
C ALA A 249 6.87 8.01 7.59
N ASP A 250 6.68 7.99 8.91
CA ASP A 250 7.73 7.71 9.90
C ASP A 250 8.12 6.23 9.96
N GLN A 251 7.22 5.34 9.54
CA GLN A 251 7.44 3.89 9.50
C GLN A 251 7.84 3.38 8.11
N PHE A 252 7.35 4.04 7.05
CA PHE A 252 7.68 3.73 5.66
C PHE A 252 7.66 5.02 4.86
N SER A 253 8.83 5.45 4.37
CA SER A 253 8.98 6.78 3.80
C SER A 253 8.12 6.93 2.52
N PRO A 254 7.69 8.15 2.15
CA PRO A 254 6.95 8.36 0.90
C PRO A 254 7.73 7.88 -0.34
N TYR A 255 9.06 7.96 -0.30
CA TYR A 255 9.93 7.42 -1.35
C TYR A 255 9.85 5.89 -1.41
N ASP A 256 9.96 5.20 -0.27
CA ASP A 256 9.85 3.74 -0.23
C ASP A 256 8.44 3.28 -0.61
N PHE A 257 7.41 4.03 -0.23
CA PHE A 257 6.01 3.79 -0.63
C PHE A 257 5.85 3.92 -2.14
N TRP A 258 6.41 4.98 -2.75
CA TRP A 258 6.42 5.14 -4.20
C TRP A 258 7.20 4.00 -4.88
N GLN A 259 8.37 3.63 -4.36
CA GLN A 259 9.19 2.54 -4.89
C GLN A 259 8.47 1.18 -4.80
N TYR A 260 7.74 0.93 -3.72
CA TYR A 260 6.93 -0.26 -3.56
C TYR A 260 5.96 -0.43 -4.73
N TRP A 261 5.20 0.62 -5.06
CA TRP A 261 4.28 0.62 -6.20
C TRP A 261 4.99 0.57 -7.55
N ARG A 262 6.13 1.26 -7.68
CA ARG A 262 6.92 1.27 -8.92
C ARG A 262 7.43 -0.13 -9.28
N ASN A 263 7.65 -0.98 -8.27
CA ASN A 263 8.26 -2.30 -8.41
C ASN A 263 7.25 -3.46 -8.41
N VAL A 264 5.94 -3.17 -8.48
CA VAL A 264 4.93 -4.23 -8.65
C VAL A 264 5.08 -4.95 -9.98
N GLU A 265 4.59 -6.19 -10.04
CA GLU A 265 4.59 -7.00 -11.26
C GLU A 265 3.71 -6.37 -12.35
N ASP A 266 4.13 -6.51 -13.61
CA ASP A 266 3.41 -6.00 -14.79
C ASP A 266 1.94 -6.43 -14.81
N ALA A 267 1.69 -7.70 -14.46
CA ALA A 267 0.36 -8.30 -14.41
C ALA A 267 -0.56 -7.70 -13.34
N ASP A 268 0.01 -7.04 -12.31
CA ASP A 268 -0.76 -6.48 -11.20
C ASP A 268 -1.05 -4.97 -11.36
N VAL A 269 -0.37 -4.28 -12.28
CA VAL A 269 -0.43 -2.80 -12.41
C VAL A 269 -1.87 -2.31 -12.58
N VAL A 270 -2.62 -2.89 -13.52
CA VAL A 270 -4.00 -2.47 -13.81
C VAL A 270 -4.93 -2.73 -12.62
N LYS A 271 -4.75 -3.89 -11.95
CA LYS A 271 -5.50 -4.22 -10.74
C LYS A 271 -5.23 -3.20 -9.63
N PHE A 272 -3.97 -2.83 -9.41
CA PHE A 272 -3.61 -1.88 -8.37
C PHE A 272 -4.01 -0.44 -8.71
N LEU A 273 -3.96 -0.05 -9.98
CA LEU A 273 -4.54 1.23 -10.44
C LEU A 273 -6.02 1.33 -10.07
N LYS A 274 -6.79 0.25 -10.25
CA LYS A 274 -8.22 0.22 -9.90
C LYS A 274 -8.46 0.31 -8.39
N LEU A 275 -7.64 -0.35 -7.59
CA LEU A 275 -7.87 -0.50 -6.14
C LEU A 275 -7.27 0.63 -5.28
N PHE A 276 -6.16 1.23 -5.71
CA PHE A 276 -5.36 2.14 -4.87
C PHE A 276 -5.22 3.55 -5.43
N THR A 277 -5.98 3.88 -6.47
CA THR A 277 -6.03 5.24 -7.02
C THR A 277 -7.47 5.69 -7.24
N ILE A 278 -7.64 7.00 -7.40
CA ILE A 278 -8.91 7.62 -7.77
C ILE A 278 -9.02 7.94 -9.26
N LEU A 279 -8.11 7.38 -10.09
CA LEU A 279 -8.11 7.62 -11.53
C LEU A 279 -9.41 7.13 -12.18
N PRO A 280 -9.97 7.86 -13.16
CA PRO A 280 -11.12 7.40 -13.93
C PRO A 280 -10.85 6.05 -14.60
N ILE A 281 -11.85 5.17 -14.67
CA ILE A 281 -11.70 3.85 -15.30
C ILE A 281 -11.31 3.96 -16.78
N SER A 282 -11.77 5.01 -17.46
CA SER A 282 -11.35 5.32 -18.83
C SER A 282 -9.85 5.59 -18.96
N GLU A 283 -9.25 6.28 -17.99
CA GLU A 283 -7.80 6.52 -17.97
C GLU A 283 -7.05 5.24 -17.63
N ILE A 284 -7.55 4.44 -16.68
CA ILE A 284 -6.98 3.12 -16.38
C ILE A 284 -7.03 2.20 -17.61
N ALA A 285 -8.10 2.26 -18.41
CA ALA A 285 -8.22 1.48 -19.65
C ALA A 285 -7.17 1.87 -20.70
N LYS A 286 -6.82 3.16 -20.80
CA LYS A 286 -5.71 3.60 -21.67
C LYS A 286 -4.36 3.07 -21.18
N LEU A 287 -4.13 3.11 -19.87
CA LEU A 287 -2.90 2.59 -19.26
C LEU A 287 -2.78 1.07 -19.40
N ALA A 288 -3.92 0.36 -19.33
CA ALA A 288 -3.98 -1.09 -19.53
C ALA A 288 -3.66 -1.53 -20.97
N ALA A 289 -3.76 -0.62 -21.95
CA ALA A 289 -3.41 -0.90 -23.34
C ALA A 289 -1.90 -0.82 -23.61
N LEU A 290 -1.10 -0.26 -22.69
CA LEU A 290 0.34 -0.16 -22.81
C LEU A 290 0.99 -1.55 -22.67
N GLN A 291 1.94 -1.86 -23.55
CA GLN A 291 2.62 -3.15 -23.59
C GLN A 291 4.14 -3.02 -23.69
N GLY A 292 4.85 -4.09 -23.35
CA GLY A 292 6.32 -4.11 -23.40
C GLY A 292 6.92 -3.03 -22.52
N GLY A 293 7.88 -2.25 -23.06
CA GLY A 293 8.55 -1.19 -22.31
C GLY A 293 7.63 -0.05 -21.85
N GLU A 294 6.50 0.18 -22.52
CA GLU A 294 5.58 1.27 -22.24
C GLU A 294 4.82 1.10 -20.91
N ILE A 295 4.72 -0.14 -20.40
CA ILE A 295 4.08 -0.42 -19.11
C ILE A 295 4.76 0.30 -17.94
N ASN A 296 6.03 0.70 -18.12
CA ASN A 296 6.74 1.51 -17.13
C ASN A 296 6.05 2.85 -16.87
N GLU A 297 5.36 3.44 -17.85
CA GLU A 297 4.57 4.65 -17.64
C GLU A 297 3.35 4.38 -16.76
N ALA A 298 2.65 3.26 -16.96
CA ALA A 298 1.55 2.85 -16.09
C ALA A 298 2.03 2.61 -14.65
N LYS A 299 3.23 2.03 -14.46
CA LYS A 299 3.84 1.83 -13.13
C LYS A 299 4.20 3.14 -12.45
N LYS A 300 4.78 4.10 -13.18
CA LYS A 300 5.07 5.44 -12.65
C LYS A 300 3.78 6.13 -12.22
N ILE A 301 2.73 6.07 -13.04
CA ILE A 301 1.43 6.67 -12.72
C ILE A 301 0.82 6.01 -11.49
N LEU A 302 0.81 4.67 -11.41
CA LEU A 302 0.36 3.96 -10.22
C LEU A 302 1.10 4.44 -8.96
N ALA A 303 2.43 4.45 -9.01
CA ALA A 303 3.25 4.86 -7.88
C ALA A 303 2.98 6.30 -7.46
N THR A 304 2.94 7.23 -8.42
CA THR A 304 2.72 8.63 -8.13
C THR A 304 1.30 8.89 -7.60
N GLU A 305 0.26 8.29 -8.20
CA GLU A 305 -1.12 8.53 -7.76
C GLU A 305 -1.44 7.87 -6.41
N ALA A 306 -0.94 6.65 -6.17
CA ALA A 306 -1.11 5.99 -4.86
C ALA A 306 -0.36 6.75 -3.75
N THR A 307 0.89 7.17 -4.01
CA THR A 307 1.65 7.99 -3.05
C THR A 307 1.01 9.36 -2.84
N ALA A 308 0.48 10.00 -3.90
CA ALA A 308 -0.13 11.32 -3.79
C ALA A 308 -1.40 11.31 -2.93
N LEU A 309 -2.19 10.24 -3.03
CA LEU A 309 -3.41 10.09 -2.25
C LEU A 309 -3.12 9.93 -0.75
N LEU A 310 -2.05 9.22 -0.38
CA LEU A 310 -1.73 8.95 1.02
C LEU A 310 -0.81 10.01 1.65
N HIS A 311 0.23 10.42 0.93
CA HIS A 311 1.30 11.28 1.43
C HIS A 311 1.24 12.71 0.88
N GLY A 312 0.34 12.99 -0.07
CA GLY A 312 0.21 14.29 -0.71
C GLY A 312 0.98 14.38 -2.03
N ARG A 313 0.50 15.26 -2.93
CA ARG A 313 1.04 15.41 -4.28
C ARG A 313 2.52 15.80 -4.30
N ASP A 314 2.94 16.70 -3.42
CA ASP A 314 4.33 17.19 -3.40
C ASP A 314 5.31 16.07 -3.05
N ALA A 315 5.02 15.29 -2.00
CA ALA A 315 5.83 14.14 -1.60
C ALA A 315 5.90 13.07 -2.71
N ALA A 316 4.80 12.85 -3.44
CA ALA A 316 4.78 11.92 -4.56
C ALA A 316 5.64 12.39 -5.74
N ASN A 317 5.61 13.68 -6.04
CA ASN A 317 6.44 14.27 -7.10
C ASN A 317 7.92 14.23 -6.74
N GLU A 318 8.27 14.55 -5.49
CA GLU A 318 9.64 14.46 -4.98
C GLU A 318 10.17 13.01 -5.04
N ALA A 319 9.34 12.03 -4.64
CA ALA A 319 9.70 10.62 -4.73
C ALA A 319 9.93 10.18 -6.18
N ALA A 320 9.07 10.61 -7.11
CA ALA A 320 9.19 10.30 -8.53
C ALA A 320 10.47 10.92 -9.14
N GLU A 321 10.77 12.17 -8.82
CA GLU A 321 11.98 12.87 -9.29
C GLU A 321 13.24 12.20 -8.73
N THR A 322 13.23 11.85 -7.45
CA THR A 322 14.34 11.12 -6.81
C THR A 322 14.59 9.78 -7.50
N ALA A 323 13.52 9.01 -7.74
CA ALA A 323 13.62 7.73 -8.44
C ALA A 323 14.16 7.87 -9.86
N GLN A 324 13.77 8.92 -10.57
CA GLN A 324 14.29 9.22 -11.91
C GLN A 324 15.80 9.53 -11.85
N LYS A 325 16.24 10.41 -10.94
CA LYS A 325 17.66 10.76 -10.77
C LYS A 325 18.50 9.54 -10.40
N THR A 326 18.03 8.71 -9.46
CA THR A 326 18.73 7.50 -9.05
C THR A 326 18.81 6.49 -10.19
N PHE A 327 17.76 6.33 -11.00
CA PHE A 327 17.81 5.45 -12.18
C PHE A 327 18.75 5.99 -13.25
N GLU A 328 18.73 7.29 -13.54
CA GLU A 328 19.64 7.92 -14.49
C GLU A 328 21.11 7.78 -14.04
N GLN A 329 21.39 8.00 -12.75
CA GLN A 329 22.72 7.83 -12.16
C GLN A 329 23.14 6.35 -12.11
N GLY A 330 22.24 5.44 -11.73
CA GLY A 330 22.47 3.99 -11.64
C GLY A 330 22.63 3.32 -13.00
N ALA A 331 21.86 3.72 -14.01
CA ALA A 331 22.02 3.25 -15.39
C ALA A 331 23.36 3.71 -16.01
N ILE A 332 23.88 4.86 -15.57
CA ILE A 332 25.23 5.31 -15.92
C ILE A 332 26.30 4.46 -15.20
N ALA A 333 26.04 3.99 -13.99
CA ALA A 333 26.99 3.22 -13.18
C ALA A 333 27.03 1.70 -13.48
N GLU A 334 25.88 1.05 -13.69
CA GLU A 334 25.80 -0.43 -13.80
C GLU A 334 25.90 -0.98 -15.23
N ASN A 335 25.50 -0.21 -16.26
CA ASN A 335 25.44 -0.71 -17.64
C ASN A 335 26.61 -0.28 -18.53
N LEU A 336 27.55 0.50 -18.00
CA LEU A 336 28.69 0.96 -18.78
C LEU A 336 29.88 0.00 -18.61
N PRO A 337 30.48 -0.46 -19.71
CA PRO A 337 31.73 -1.21 -19.65
C PRO A 337 32.74 -0.45 -18.79
N THR A 338 33.33 -1.14 -17.83
CA THR A 338 34.28 -0.55 -16.88
C THR A 338 35.66 -1.10 -17.14
N VAL A 339 36.66 -0.22 -17.12
CA VAL A 339 38.07 -0.54 -17.27
C VAL A 339 38.79 -0.09 -16.00
N ASP A 340 39.44 -1.03 -15.33
CA ASP A 340 40.26 -0.75 -14.16
C ASP A 340 41.58 -0.09 -14.57
N ILE A 341 41.99 0.95 -13.82
CA ILE A 341 43.26 1.64 -13.97
C ILE A 341 44.02 1.63 -12.64
N PRO A 342 45.35 1.40 -12.63
CA PRO A 342 46.13 1.46 -11.40
C PRO A 342 46.02 2.84 -10.75
N ARG A 343 45.75 2.87 -9.44
CA ARG A 343 45.62 4.13 -8.69
C ARG A 343 46.84 5.07 -8.84
N GLY A 344 48.05 4.52 -8.80
CA GLY A 344 49.29 5.29 -9.00
C GLY A 344 49.42 5.92 -10.39
N GLU A 345 48.77 5.36 -11.41
CA GLU A 345 48.74 5.92 -12.76
C GLU A 345 47.82 7.15 -12.82
N LEU A 346 46.70 7.12 -12.09
CA LEU A 346 45.84 8.29 -11.97
C LEU A 346 46.48 9.41 -11.14
N GLU A 347 47.21 9.06 -10.07
CA GLU A 347 47.92 10.01 -9.21
C GLU A 347 49.05 10.75 -9.93
N THR A 348 49.76 10.07 -10.84
CA THR A 348 50.79 10.66 -11.70
C THR A 348 50.21 11.45 -12.88
N GLY A 349 48.94 11.22 -13.20
CA GLY A 349 48.19 11.90 -14.24
C GLY A 349 48.19 11.14 -15.56
N ILE A 350 47.00 10.81 -16.07
CA ILE A 350 46.83 10.08 -17.33
C ILE A 350 46.47 11.07 -18.44
N GLY A 351 47.29 11.15 -19.48
CA GLY A 351 46.95 11.97 -20.65
C GLY A 351 45.62 11.55 -21.27
N VAL A 352 44.75 12.52 -21.58
CA VAL A 352 43.37 12.26 -22.04
C VAL A 352 43.34 11.35 -23.28
N LEU A 353 44.28 11.53 -24.22
CA LEU A 353 44.38 10.69 -25.42
C LEU A 353 44.61 9.21 -25.05
N ALA A 354 45.54 8.97 -24.13
CA ALA A 354 45.89 7.63 -23.67
C ALA A 354 44.74 6.99 -22.89
N ALA A 355 43.99 7.79 -22.10
CA ALA A 355 42.82 7.32 -21.38
C ALA A 355 41.72 6.79 -22.32
N PHE A 356 41.43 7.48 -23.44
CA PHE A 356 40.45 7.03 -24.43
C PHE A 356 40.92 5.78 -25.21
N VAL A 357 42.22 5.65 -25.48
CA VAL A 357 42.79 4.43 -26.09
C VAL A 357 42.70 3.26 -25.12
N LYS A 358 43.07 3.47 -23.86
CA LYS A 358 43.06 2.44 -22.81
C LYS A 358 41.64 1.95 -22.50
N ALA A 359 40.67 2.86 -22.54
CA ALA A 359 39.26 2.53 -22.47
C ALA A 359 38.74 1.76 -23.69
N GLY A 360 39.51 1.63 -24.78
CA GLY A 360 39.07 0.96 -26.00
C GLY A 360 38.04 1.75 -26.81
N LEU A 361 37.85 3.05 -26.52
CA LEU A 361 36.93 3.91 -27.26
C LEU A 361 37.48 4.32 -28.63
N VAL A 362 38.81 4.37 -28.78
CA VAL A 362 39.53 4.74 -30.01
C VAL A 362 40.77 3.84 -30.18
N ALA A 363 41.20 3.59 -31.41
CA ALA A 363 42.27 2.64 -31.71
C ALA A 363 43.69 3.22 -31.53
N SER A 364 43.85 4.55 -31.50
CA SER A 364 45.16 5.20 -31.32
C SER A 364 45.05 6.64 -30.80
N ASN A 365 46.15 7.16 -30.24
CA ASN A 365 46.25 8.57 -29.84
C ASN A 365 46.02 9.55 -31.01
N GLY A 366 46.40 9.15 -32.23
CA GLY A 366 46.13 9.93 -33.44
C GLY A 366 44.63 9.98 -33.81
N GLU A 367 43.87 8.93 -33.50
CA GLU A 367 42.41 8.93 -33.64
C GLU A 367 41.75 9.76 -32.54
N ALA A 368 42.17 9.62 -31.28
CA ALA A 368 41.70 10.45 -30.17
C ALA A 368 41.83 11.94 -30.48
N ARG A 369 43.00 12.36 -31.01
CA ARG A 369 43.27 13.74 -31.43
C ARG A 369 42.30 14.25 -32.50
N ARG A 370 42.00 13.41 -33.51
CA ARG A 370 41.03 13.76 -34.56
C ARG A 370 39.61 13.91 -33.99
N GLN A 371 39.21 13.04 -33.07
CA GLN A 371 37.90 13.10 -32.41
C GLN A 371 37.76 14.33 -31.50
N ILE A 372 38.82 14.76 -30.81
CA ILE A 372 38.83 16.01 -30.03
C ILE A 372 38.60 17.22 -30.94
N LYS A 373 39.32 17.33 -32.05
CA LYS A 373 39.13 18.41 -33.03
C LYS A 373 37.73 18.43 -33.65
N GLY A 374 37.09 17.26 -33.73
CA GLY A 374 35.70 17.10 -34.17
C GLY A 374 34.65 17.25 -33.06
N GLY A 375 35.05 17.54 -31.80
CA GLY A 375 34.14 17.66 -30.66
C GLY A 375 33.49 16.34 -30.21
N GLY A 376 34.05 15.20 -30.60
CA GLY A 376 33.48 13.87 -30.42
C GLY A 376 33.77 13.21 -29.06
N LEU A 377 34.69 13.74 -28.25
CA LEU A 377 35.11 13.15 -26.97
C LEU A 377 34.64 13.98 -25.76
N ARG A 378 34.20 13.29 -24.71
CA ARG A 378 33.79 13.90 -23.43
C ARG A 378 34.33 13.14 -22.22
N VAL A 379 34.71 13.89 -21.20
CA VAL A 379 35.11 13.39 -19.86
C VAL A 379 34.07 13.91 -18.86
N ASN A 380 33.42 13.03 -18.11
CA ASN A 380 32.33 13.37 -17.18
C ASN A 380 31.30 14.32 -17.81
N ASP A 381 30.88 13.98 -19.02
CA ASP A 381 29.93 14.74 -19.86
C ASP A 381 30.40 16.14 -20.34
N ALA A 382 31.58 16.62 -19.92
CA ALA A 382 32.22 17.82 -20.43
C ALA A 382 33.03 17.55 -21.71
N ALA A 383 32.94 18.45 -22.70
CA ALA A 383 33.67 18.32 -23.95
C ALA A 383 35.18 18.47 -23.75
N VAL A 384 35.97 17.56 -24.33
CA VAL A 384 37.42 17.66 -24.33
C VAL A 384 37.84 18.58 -25.47
N THR A 385 38.42 19.73 -25.15
CA THR A 385 38.93 20.71 -26.13
C THR A 385 40.45 20.81 -26.16
N ASP A 386 41.12 20.37 -25.10
CA ASP A 386 42.59 20.36 -24.99
C ASP A 386 43.13 18.93 -25.14
N GLU A 387 43.92 18.71 -26.18
CA GLU A 387 44.59 17.43 -26.45
C GLU A 387 45.68 17.09 -25.43
N LYS A 388 46.14 18.08 -24.65
CA LYS A 388 47.13 17.94 -23.58
C LYS A 388 46.50 17.79 -22.19
N MET A 389 45.17 17.73 -22.10
CA MET A 389 44.48 17.52 -20.83
C MET A 389 44.97 16.24 -20.16
N THR A 390 45.15 16.30 -18.84
CA THR A 390 45.55 15.17 -18.01
C THR A 390 44.45 14.86 -17.00
N LEU A 391 44.01 13.60 -16.97
CA LEU A 391 43.08 13.08 -15.98
C LEU A 391 43.85 12.81 -14.69
N ALA A 392 43.34 13.35 -13.59
CA ALA A 392 43.92 13.28 -12.25
C ALA A 392 42.81 12.93 -11.24
N PRO A 393 43.13 12.64 -9.96
CA PRO A 393 42.11 12.27 -8.97
C PRO A 393 41.00 13.30 -8.79
N SER A 394 41.26 14.58 -9.08
CA SER A 394 40.25 15.65 -9.11
C SER A 394 39.13 15.46 -10.14
N HIS A 395 39.29 14.54 -11.08
CA HIS A 395 38.30 14.23 -12.11
C HIS A 395 37.45 13.00 -11.75
N LEU A 396 37.65 12.40 -10.57
CA LEU A 396 36.77 11.34 -10.09
C LEU A 396 35.39 11.90 -9.76
N THR A 397 34.34 11.22 -10.20
CA THR A 397 32.97 11.48 -9.79
C THR A 397 32.76 11.02 -8.34
N PRO A 398 31.64 11.38 -7.68
CA PRO A 398 31.33 10.92 -6.32
C PRO A 398 31.35 9.40 -6.15
N GLU A 399 31.13 8.65 -7.25
CA GLU A 399 31.16 7.19 -7.31
C GLU A 399 32.57 6.61 -7.47
N GLY A 400 33.60 7.45 -7.49
CA GLY A 400 35.01 7.04 -7.58
C GLY A 400 35.43 6.56 -8.95
N VAL A 401 34.77 7.02 -10.03
CA VAL A 401 35.08 6.65 -11.43
C VAL A 401 35.25 7.88 -12.31
N ILE A 402 35.77 7.72 -13.52
CA ILE A 402 35.81 8.75 -14.57
C ILE A 402 35.04 8.24 -15.78
N LYS A 403 34.00 8.95 -16.22
CA LYS A 403 33.20 8.57 -17.38
C LYS A 403 33.82 9.12 -18.67
N LEU A 404 34.20 8.24 -19.58
CA LEU A 404 34.67 8.58 -20.91
C LEU A 404 33.58 8.31 -21.95
N SER A 405 33.35 9.26 -22.85
CA SER A 405 32.32 9.14 -23.89
C SER A 405 32.85 9.51 -25.27
N MET A 406 32.50 8.71 -26.28
CA MET A 406 32.70 9.02 -27.69
C MET A 406 31.36 9.11 -28.41
N GLY A 407 30.97 10.32 -28.81
CA GLY A 407 29.65 10.61 -29.37
C GLY A 407 28.52 10.35 -28.36
N ARG A 408 27.32 10.02 -28.87
CA ARG A 408 26.09 9.87 -28.05
C ARG A 408 25.82 8.45 -27.53
N LYS A 409 26.59 7.45 -27.96
CA LYS A 409 26.24 6.03 -27.73
C LYS A 409 27.35 5.18 -27.10
N LYS A 410 28.61 5.62 -27.14
CA LYS A 410 29.74 4.84 -26.62
C LYS A 410 30.25 5.49 -25.34
N HIS A 411 30.04 4.82 -24.21
CA HIS A 411 30.44 5.30 -22.89
C HIS A 411 31.16 4.17 -22.15
N ILE A 412 32.25 4.49 -21.46
CA ILE A 412 33.07 3.56 -20.69
C ILE A 412 33.50 4.25 -19.40
N LEU A 413 33.52 3.51 -18.30
CA LEU A 413 33.98 3.99 -16.99
C LEU A 413 35.44 3.61 -16.78
N LEU A 414 36.27 4.55 -16.34
CA LEU A 414 37.59 4.27 -15.78
C LEU A 414 37.47 4.21 -14.26
N LYS A 415 37.89 3.09 -13.66
CA LYS A 415 37.84 2.90 -12.21
C LYS A 415 39.25 2.72 -11.64
N PRO A 416 39.71 3.55 -10.70
CA PRO A 416 40.95 3.30 -9.99
C PRO A 416 40.84 2.01 -9.17
N ALA A 417 41.74 1.06 -9.43
CA ALA A 417 41.86 -0.22 -8.75
C ALA A 417 43.17 -0.31 -7.95
#